data_AF-A0A2Z2HCY6-F1
#
_entry.id   AF-A0A2Z2HCY6-F1
#
_cell.length_a   1.000
_cell.length_b   1.000
_cell.length_c   1.000
_cell.angle_alpha   90.00
_cell.angle_beta   90.00
_cell.angle_gamma   90.00
#
_symmetry.space_group_name_H-M   'P 1'
#
loop_
_entity.id
_entity.type
_entity.pdbx_description
1 polymer ?
#
loop_
_entity_poly.entity_id
_entity_poly.type
_entity_poly.pdbx_seq_one_letter_code
_entity_poly.pdbx_strand_id
1 'polypeptide(L)'
;MKHALLAALVTTTLLGLNGCAWFGGGSDATAPKDQAGADAAAQSSDDAQKVCGADRLKDLTGVTLDQGVRQQIVDQSQAQQFRVLAPETIKTMDYREDRLNINVNQQGVIQSFDCG
;
A
#
# COMPACT_ATOMS: atom_id res chain seq x y z
N MET A 1 -10.92 7.90 -35.85
CA MET A 1 -10.18 7.80 -37.12
C MET A 1 -8.75 8.22 -36.88
N LYS A 2 -7.81 7.30 -37.09
CA LYS A 2 -6.43 7.50 -37.57
C LYS A 2 -5.56 8.56 -36.87
N HIS A 3 -4.86 8.14 -35.82
CA HIS A 3 -3.45 8.51 -35.65
C HIS A 3 -2.60 7.24 -35.75
N ALA A 4 -2.37 6.86 -37.01
CA ALA A 4 -1.14 6.24 -37.51
C ALA A 4 0.07 7.12 -37.10
N LEU A 5 1.33 6.70 -36.95
CA LEU A 5 2.08 5.49 -37.28
C LEU A 5 3.50 5.73 -36.70
N LEU A 6 4.25 4.66 -36.43
CA LEU A 6 5.72 4.52 -36.58
C LEU A 6 6.71 5.29 -35.68
N ALA A 7 7.52 4.52 -34.94
CA ALA A 7 9.00 4.44 -35.01
C ALA A 7 9.51 3.83 -33.69
N ALA A 8 9.91 2.56 -33.67
CA ALA A 8 11.26 2.06 -33.98
C ALA A 8 12.29 2.34 -32.87
N LEU A 9 12.76 1.23 -32.28
CA LEU A 9 14.07 0.94 -31.68
C LEU A 9 14.89 2.09 -31.08
N VAL A 10 15.34 1.93 -29.83
CA VAL A 10 16.78 1.83 -29.48
C VAL A 10 16.93 1.21 -28.08
N THR A 11 17.64 0.10 -28.08
CA THR A 11 18.34 -0.60 -26.99
C THR A 11 19.21 0.31 -26.12
N THR A 12 19.26 0.14 -24.79
CA THR A 12 20.54 -0.16 -24.10
C THR A 12 20.34 -0.63 -22.67
N THR A 13 20.82 -1.83 -22.45
CA THR A 13 21.21 -2.46 -21.19
C THR A 13 22.18 -1.60 -20.37
N LEU A 14 21.97 -1.51 -19.06
CA LEU A 14 23.07 -1.48 -18.08
C LEU A 14 22.65 -2.22 -16.80
N LEU A 15 23.11 -3.47 -16.72
CA LEU A 15 23.19 -4.28 -15.51
C LEU A 15 24.28 -3.69 -14.61
N GLY A 16 23.90 -3.07 -13.50
CA GLY A 16 24.82 -2.68 -12.43
C GLY A 16 24.93 -3.78 -11.39
N LEU A 17 25.84 -4.74 -11.62
CA LEU A 17 26.20 -5.79 -10.65
C LEU A 17 27.29 -5.23 -9.71
N ASN A 18 26.93 -4.78 -8.52
CA ASN A 18 27.90 -4.48 -7.45
C ASN A 18 28.05 -5.70 -6.55
N GLY A 19 29.25 -6.29 -6.57
CA GLY A 19 29.69 -7.34 -5.65
C GLY A 19 31.02 -6.98 -4.96
N CYS A 20 31.38 -7.83 -3.98
CA CYS A 20 32.56 -7.88 -3.10
C CYS A 20 32.46 -7.01 -1.83
N ALA A 21 32.32 -7.54 -0.59
CA ALA A 21 33.03 -8.56 0.19
C ALA A 21 34.13 -7.98 1.12
N TRP A 22 33.97 -8.27 2.42
CA TRP A 22 35.02 -8.73 3.34
C TRP A 22 36.14 -7.75 3.77
N PHE A 23 35.97 -7.17 4.96
CA PHE A 23 37.03 -6.88 5.95
C PHE A 23 36.31 -6.93 7.30
N GLY A 24 36.69 -7.70 8.32
CA GLY A 24 38.01 -8.00 8.84
C GLY A 24 37.94 -7.61 10.32
N GLY A 25 38.21 -8.54 11.23
CA GLY A 25 37.79 -8.48 12.64
C GLY A 25 38.43 -7.42 13.53
N GLY A 26 37.89 -7.29 14.74
CA GLY A 26 38.45 -6.49 15.83
C GLY A 26 37.42 -6.19 16.92
N SER A 27 37.27 -7.11 17.87
CA SER A 27 36.53 -6.87 19.12
C SER A 27 37.30 -5.89 19.98
N ASP A 28 36.70 -4.78 20.39
CA ASP A 28 36.95 -4.20 21.71
C ASP A 28 35.76 -3.35 22.17
N ALA A 29 35.31 -3.67 23.38
CA ALA A 29 34.10 -3.16 23.99
C ALA A 29 34.28 -1.72 24.45
N THR A 30 33.41 -0.83 23.98
CA THR A 30 32.91 0.29 24.79
C THR A 30 31.50 0.58 24.29
N ALA A 31 30.50 0.23 25.09
CA ALA A 31 29.09 0.45 24.76
C ALA A 31 28.62 1.82 25.27
N PRO A 32 28.32 2.77 24.39
CA PRO A 32 27.22 3.69 24.60
C PRO A 32 25.94 3.02 24.08
N LYS A 33 25.00 2.75 25.00
CA LYS A 33 23.59 2.60 24.64
C LYS A 33 23.12 3.95 24.14
N ASP A 34 23.08 4.15 22.83
CA ASP A 34 22.20 5.14 22.21
C ASP A 34 21.79 4.64 20.83
N GLN A 35 20.47 4.65 20.64
CA GLN A 35 19.74 4.00 19.56
C GLN A 35 19.88 4.78 18.24
N ALA A 36 20.42 4.15 17.22
CA ALA A 36 20.33 4.55 15.81
C ALA A 36 20.72 3.33 14.95
N GLY A 37 20.03 2.88 13.91
CA GLY A 37 18.80 3.32 13.29
C GLY A 37 18.09 2.06 12.75
N ALA A 38 16.82 1.92 13.11
CA ALA A 38 15.89 1.03 12.43
C ALA A 38 15.02 1.92 11.54
N ASP A 39 15.64 2.48 10.52
CA ASP A 39 15.03 3.44 9.59
C ASP A 39 14.36 2.66 8.44
N ALA A 40 13.57 1.65 8.80
CA ALA A 40 12.56 1.07 7.91
C ALA A 40 11.23 1.43 8.57
N ALA A 41 10.68 2.56 8.12
CA ALA A 41 9.62 3.31 8.74
C ALA A 41 8.46 2.42 9.22
N ALA A 42 8.30 2.32 10.53
CA ALA A 42 6.99 2.20 11.12
C ALA A 42 6.26 3.52 10.85
N GLN A 43 5.75 3.72 9.63
CA GLN A 43 4.76 4.75 9.39
C GLN A 43 3.64 4.50 10.39
N SER A 44 3.37 5.51 11.21
CA SER A 44 2.29 5.51 12.18
C SER A 44 1.01 5.02 11.47
N SER A 45 0.21 4.18 12.13
CA SER A 45 -1.06 3.69 11.54
C SER A 45 -1.95 4.85 11.04
N ASP A 46 -1.88 6.00 11.71
CA ASP A 46 -2.57 7.23 11.31
C ASP A 46 -2.07 7.79 9.97
N ASP A 47 -0.78 7.67 9.67
CA ASP A 47 -0.22 8.13 8.40
C ASP A 47 -0.59 7.18 7.26
N ALA A 48 -0.52 5.87 7.50
CA ALA A 48 -1.01 4.88 6.55
C ALA A 48 -2.50 5.10 6.22
N GLN A 49 -3.34 5.39 7.22
CA GLN A 49 -4.75 5.71 7.02
C GLN A 49 -4.97 6.93 6.11
N LYS A 50 -4.11 7.95 6.21
CA LYS A 50 -4.17 9.15 5.36
C LYS A 50 -3.78 8.83 3.91
N VAL A 51 -2.85 7.90 3.68
CA VAL A 51 -2.33 7.53 2.35
C VAL A 51 -3.44 6.95 1.47
N CYS A 52 -4.15 5.92 1.93
CA CYS A 52 -5.27 5.36 1.16
C CYS A 52 -6.62 6.07 1.43
N GLY A 53 -6.67 6.99 2.41
CA GLY A 53 -7.84 7.81 2.73
C GLY A 53 -8.97 7.10 3.46
N ALA A 54 -8.67 6.04 4.23
CA ALA A 54 -9.67 5.30 4.99
C ALA A 54 -10.37 6.17 6.07
N ASP A 55 -9.67 7.17 6.61
CA ASP A 55 -10.17 8.11 7.62
C ASP A 55 -11.32 8.98 7.11
N ARG A 56 -11.35 9.29 5.82
CA ARG A 56 -12.38 10.11 5.16
C ARG A 56 -13.70 9.38 4.92
N LEU A 57 -13.72 8.05 5.08
CA LEU A 57 -14.86 7.21 4.69
C LEU A 57 -15.72 6.75 5.87
N LYS A 58 -15.42 7.18 7.10
CA LYS A 58 -16.07 6.68 8.34
C LYS A 58 -17.59 6.75 8.28
N ASP A 59 -18.13 7.79 7.66
CA ASP A 59 -19.57 8.04 7.52
C ASP A 59 -20.30 7.02 6.61
N LEU A 60 -19.56 6.21 5.85
CA LEU A 60 -20.10 5.15 5.00
C LEU A 60 -20.20 3.79 5.71
N THR A 61 -19.79 3.70 6.98
CA THR A 61 -19.94 2.48 7.77
C THR A 61 -21.42 2.17 8.01
N GLY A 62 -21.82 0.91 7.82
CA GLY A 62 -23.22 0.48 7.93
C GLY A 62 -24.05 0.71 6.66
N VAL A 63 -23.48 1.29 5.61
CA VAL A 63 -24.15 1.47 4.31
C VAL A 63 -23.92 0.25 3.42
N THR A 64 -24.91 -0.12 2.61
CA THR A 64 -24.78 -1.18 1.59
C THR A 64 -23.86 -0.73 0.45
N LEU A 65 -22.86 -1.55 0.10
CA LEU A 65 -21.88 -1.24 -0.94
C LEU A 65 -22.45 -1.46 -2.36
N ASP A 66 -23.28 -0.53 -2.82
CA ASP A 66 -23.78 -0.46 -4.20
C ASP A 66 -22.85 0.35 -5.13
N GLN A 67 -23.27 0.53 -6.39
CA GLN A 67 -22.48 1.28 -7.37
C GLN A 67 -22.31 2.76 -7.02
N GLY A 68 -23.33 3.41 -6.45
CA GLY A 68 -23.28 4.81 -6.07
C GLY A 68 -22.32 5.02 -4.91
N VAL A 69 -22.41 4.16 -3.89
CA VAL A 69 -21.50 4.18 -2.73
C VAL A 69 -20.07 3.88 -3.16
N ARG A 70 -19.85 2.97 -4.12
CA ARG A 70 -18.51 2.73 -4.68
C ARG A 70 -17.92 3.97 -5.34
N GLN A 71 -18.72 4.71 -6.11
CA GLN A 71 -18.24 5.95 -6.71
C GLN A 71 -17.88 6.98 -5.64
N GLN A 72 -18.73 7.13 -4.63
CA GLN A 72 -18.46 8.01 -3.49
C GLN A 72 -17.14 7.64 -2.77
N ILE A 73 -16.87 6.34 -2.58
CA ILE A 73 -15.61 5.87 -2.00
C ILE A 73 -14.41 6.25 -2.86
N VAL A 74 -14.50 6.09 -4.18
CA VAL A 74 -13.42 6.47 -5.10
C VAL A 74 -13.14 7.97 -5.00
N ASP A 75 -14.20 8.79 -5.03
CA ASP A 75 -14.08 10.25 -5.01
C ASP A 75 -13.50 10.77 -3.69
N GLN A 76 -13.82 10.12 -2.57
CA GLN A 76 -13.40 10.56 -1.23
C GLN A 76 -12.06 9.96 -0.78
N SER A 77 -11.76 8.71 -1.14
CA SER A 77 -10.57 8.00 -0.64
C SER A 77 -9.27 8.47 -1.27
N GLN A 78 -9.29 8.89 -2.54
CA GLN A 78 -8.05 9.13 -3.32
C GLN A 78 -7.09 7.93 -3.35
N ALA A 79 -7.56 6.72 -3.02
CA ALA A 79 -6.76 5.51 -3.09
C ALA A 79 -6.40 5.19 -4.54
N GLN A 80 -5.19 4.68 -4.79
CA GLN A 80 -4.77 4.22 -6.13
C GLN A 80 -5.56 2.98 -6.55
N GLN A 81 -5.88 2.13 -5.57
CA GLN A 81 -6.56 0.87 -5.74
C GLN A 81 -7.48 0.63 -4.55
N PHE A 82 -8.60 -0.04 -4.75
CA PHE A 82 -9.39 -0.57 -3.66
C PHE A 82 -9.71 -2.06 -3.86
N ARG A 83 -9.93 -2.77 -2.76
CA ARG A 83 -10.36 -4.17 -2.74
C ARG A 83 -11.52 -4.33 -1.77
N VAL A 84 -12.55 -5.07 -2.19
CA VAL A 84 -13.65 -5.46 -1.31
C VAL A 84 -13.35 -6.80 -0.68
N LEU A 85 -13.52 -6.90 0.62
CA LEU A 85 -13.28 -8.11 1.42
C LEU A 85 -14.57 -8.52 2.12
N ALA A 86 -15.17 -9.61 1.66
CA ALA A 86 -16.28 -10.26 2.35
C ALA A 86 -15.74 -11.28 3.37
N PRO A 87 -16.58 -11.78 4.30
CA PRO A 87 -16.17 -12.84 5.21
C PRO A 87 -15.68 -14.07 4.43
N GLU A 88 -14.72 -14.81 4.99
CA GLU A 88 -14.07 -15.97 4.38
C GLU A 88 -13.31 -15.71 3.06
N THR A 89 -13.15 -14.44 2.65
CA THR A 89 -12.31 -14.11 1.50
C THR A 89 -10.85 -14.45 1.81
N ILE A 90 -10.32 -15.46 1.13
CA ILE A 90 -8.91 -15.82 1.23
C ILE A 90 -8.08 -14.72 0.58
N LYS A 91 -7.15 -14.14 1.35
CA LYS A 91 -6.25 -13.09 0.92
C LYS A 91 -4.82 -13.40 1.34
N THR A 92 -3.87 -13.00 0.51
CA THR A 92 -2.46 -12.95 0.91
C THR A 92 -2.23 -11.77 1.85
N MET A 93 -1.27 -11.91 2.76
CA MET A 93 -0.92 -10.87 3.74
C MET A 93 0.12 -9.86 3.19
N ASP A 94 0.00 -9.55 1.90
CA ASP A 94 0.82 -8.53 1.24
C ASP A 94 0.28 -7.14 1.58
N TYR A 95 1.09 -6.35 2.30
CA TYR A 95 0.71 -5.02 2.78
C TYR A 95 1.04 -3.93 1.75
N ARG A 96 0.05 -3.10 1.45
CA ARG A 96 0.12 -1.97 0.52
C ARG A 96 -0.55 -0.75 1.12
N GLU A 97 0.24 0.22 1.55
CA GLU A 97 -0.25 1.48 2.15
C GLU A 97 -1.17 2.29 1.23
N ASP A 98 -1.01 2.14 -0.09
CA ASP A 98 -1.76 2.85 -1.14
C ASP A 98 -3.09 2.18 -1.51
N ARG A 99 -3.37 1.00 -0.93
CA ARG A 99 -4.57 0.21 -1.20
C ARG A 99 -5.59 0.38 -0.10
N LEU A 100 -6.80 0.73 -0.49
CA LEU A 100 -7.96 0.73 0.39
C LEU A 100 -8.59 -0.67 0.44
N ASN A 101 -8.73 -1.25 1.63
CA ASN A 101 -9.59 -2.40 1.86
C ASN A 101 -10.96 -1.93 2.37
N ILE A 102 -12.02 -2.43 1.73
CA ILE A 102 -13.42 -2.20 2.11
C ILE A 102 -13.94 -3.52 2.68
N ASN A 103 -14.08 -3.61 3.99
CA ASN A 103 -14.61 -4.82 4.63
C ASN A 103 -16.12 -4.76 4.64
N VAL A 104 -16.76 -5.79 4.12
CA VAL A 104 -18.22 -5.92 4.09
C VAL A 104 -18.65 -7.18 4.83
N ASN A 105 -19.89 -7.20 5.31
CA ASN A 105 -20.49 -8.42 5.83
C ASN A 105 -21.06 -9.29 4.69
N GLN A 106 -21.71 -10.41 5.02
CA GLN A 106 -22.31 -11.33 4.04
C GLN A 106 -23.41 -10.69 3.19
N GLN A 107 -24.03 -9.60 3.66
CA GLN A 107 -25.08 -8.86 2.95
C GLN A 107 -24.51 -7.70 2.12
N GLY A 108 -23.19 -7.51 2.09
CA GLY A 108 -22.55 -6.39 1.39
C GLY A 108 -22.61 -5.06 2.15
N VAL A 109 -22.95 -5.07 3.44
CA VAL A 109 -22.95 -3.87 4.28
C VAL A 109 -21.53 -3.60 4.77
N ILE A 110 -21.06 -2.38 4.56
CA ILE A 110 -19.73 -1.92 4.95
C ILE A 110 -19.57 -2.00 6.47
N GLN A 111 -18.50 -2.65 6.93
CA GLN A 111 -18.17 -2.81 8.34
C GLN A 111 -17.01 -1.91 8.76
N SER A 112 -16.01 -1.75 7.89
CA SER A 112 -14.83 -0.94 8.17
C SER A 112 -14.04 -0.64 6.90
N PHE A 113 -13.12 0.33 7.03
CA PHE A 113 -12.11 0.67 6.06
C PHE A 113 -10.73 0.58 6.69
N ASP A 114 -9.77 -0.01 5.98
CA ASP A 114 -8.37 -0.05 6.38
C ASP A 114 -7.45 0.10 5.15
N CYS A 115 -6.22 0.57 5.39
CA CYS A 115 -5.19 0.61 4.36
C CYS A 115 -4.30 -0.62 4.49
N GLY A 116 -4.01 -1.27 3.36
CA GLY A 116 -3.13 -2.44 3.37
C GLY A 116 -3.32 -3.41 2.23
#